data_AF-A0A0L8HS25-F1
#
_entry.id   AF-A0A0L8HS25-F1
#
_cell.length_a   1.000
_cell.length_b   1.000
_cell.length_c   1.000
_cell.angle_alpha   90.00
_cell.angle_beta   90.00
_cell.angle_gamma   90.00
#
_symmetry.space_group_name_H-M   'P 1'
#
loop_
_entity.id
_entity.type
_entity.pdbx_description
1 polymer ?
#
loop_
_entity_poly.entity_id
_entity_poly.type
_entity_poly.pdbx_seq_one_letter_code
_entity_poly.pdbx_strand_id
1 'polypeptide(L)'
;MLYQYTHSYDLEGYTNFTLAYSPNGTLSEECRYFAFRGKEGHYTIFFWRLLASRLSFVIIFEHIVFSTFKLIDFAVPDVPESLEQKIKRERYLAKQALADTDALFKLKSISSGQRRHEERNEDIKKRKK
;
A
#
# COMPACT_ATOMS: atom_id res chain seq x y z
N MET A 1 -30.29 -6.72 -6.80
CA MET A 1 -31.51 -7.28 -7.43
C MET A 1 -31.93 -6.40 -8.60
N LEU A 2 -31.55 -6.74 -9.84
CA LEU A 2 -31.88 -5.92 -11.02
C LEU A 2 -33.34 -6.09 -11.45
N TYR A 3 -33.92 -7.29 -11.29
CA TYR A 3 -35.30 -7.60 -11.68
C TYR A 3 -36.34 -6.81 -10.86
N GLN A 4 -36.15 -6.72 -9.54
CA GLN A 4 -37.05 -5.96 -8.66
C GLN A 4 -37.11 -4.48 -9.03
N TYR A 5 -36.00 -3.91 -9.49
CA TYR A 5 -35.94 -2.52 -9.91
C TYR A 5 -36.67 -2.26 -11.23
N THR A 6 -36.80 -3.28 -12.10
CA THR A 6 -37.33 -3.10 -13.46
C THR A 6 -38.73 -3.65 -13.67
N HIS A 7 -39.20 -4.57 -12.82
CA HIS A 7 -40.49 -5.25 -13.01
C HIS A 7 -41.38 -5.10 -11.78
N SER A 8 -41.11 -5.85 -10.72
CA SER A 8 -41.95 -5.87 -9.52
C SER A 8 -41.12 -6.12 -8.27
N TYR A 9 -41.39 -5.39 -7.19
CA TYR A 9 -40.77 -5.63 -5.88
C TYR A 9 -41.11 -7.02 -5.32
N ASP A 10 -42.29 -7.53 -5.64
CA ASP A 10 -42.83 -8.82 -5.15
C ASP A 10 -42.23 -10.06 -5.86
N LEU A 11 -41.33 -9.87 -6.83
CA LEU A 11 -40.62 -10.96 -7.51
C LEU A 11 -41.52 -11.97 -8.25
N GLU A 12 -42.83 -11.69 -8.38
CA GLU A 12 -43.77 -12.50 -9.14
C GLU A 12 -43.28 -12.73 -10.57
N GLY A 13 -43.28 -14.00 -11.00
CA GLY A 13 -42.85 -14.36 -12.35
C GLY A 13 -41.34 -14.32 -12.60
N TYR A 14 -40.50 -14.10 -11.58
CA TYR A 14 -39.05 -14.07 -11.73
C TYR A 14 -38.46 -15.36 -12.29
N THR A 15 -38.99 -16.51 -11.87
CA THR A 15 -38.57 -17.82 -12.39
C THR A 15 -38.92 -17.99 -13.86
N ASN A 16 -40.13 -17.58 -14.28
CA ASN A 16 -40.54 -17.58 -15.68
C ASN A 16 -39.68 -16.63 -16.55
N PHE A 17 -39.22 -15.51 -15.99
CA PHE A 17 -38.35 -14.57 -16.69
C PHE A 17 -36.90 -15.07 -16.80
N THR A 18 -36.41 -15.77 -15.79
CA THR A 18 -35.00 -16.20 -15.69
C THR A 18 -34.70 -17.48 -16.49
N LEU A 19 -35.75 -18.21 -16.86
CA LEU A 19 -35.64 -19.44 -17.66
C LEU A 19 -35.74 -19.13 -19.16
N ALA A 20 -34.82 -19.67 -19.95
CA ALA A 20 -34.89 -19.65 -21.41
C ALA A 20 -35.44 -20.97 -21.95
N TYR A 21 -36.02 -20.91 -23.15
CA TYR A 21 -36.52 -22.08 -23.88
C TYR A 21 -35.42 -22.72 -24.71
N SER A 22 -35.46 -24.05 -24.83
CA SER A 22 -34.61 -24.81 -25.75
C SER A 22 -34.88 -24.43 -27.22
N PRO A 23 -33.85 -24.38 -28.08
CA PRO A 23 -34.03 -24.13 -29.51
C PRO A 23 -34.93 -25.20 -30.16
N ASN A 24 -35.77 -24.78 -31.10
CA ASN A 24 -36.67 -25.69 -31.80
C ASN A 24 -35.86 -26.74 -32.59
N GLY A 25 -36.19 -28.02 -32.43
CA GLY A 25 -35.54 -29.14 -33.13
C GLY A 25 -34.42 -29.87 -32.36
N THR A 26 -34.08 -29.47 -31.12
CA THR A 26 -33.09 -30.21 -30.29
C THR A 26 -33.71 -31.28 -29.39
N LEU A 27 -34.98 -31.13 -28.99
CA LEU A 27 -35.67 -32.03 -28.07
C LEU A 27 -37.12 -32.29 -28.51
N SER A 28 -37.71 -33.40 -28.07
CA SER A 28 -39.11 -33.78 -28.35
C SER A 28 -40.14 -32.95 -27.57
N GLU A 29 -39.74 -32.32 -26.48
CA GLU A 29 -40.58 -31.46 -25.64
C GLU A 29 -39.84 -30.13 -25.35
N GLU A 30 -40.58 -29.03 -25.21
CA GLU A 30 -39.99 -27.74 -24.85
C GLU A 30 -39.43 -27.78 -23.43
N CYS A 31 -38.10 -27.71 -23.31
CA CYS A 31 -37.43 -27.66 -22.02
C CYS A 31 -37.00 -26.24 -21.66
N ARG A 32 -36.98 -25.95 -20.36
CA ARG A 32 -36.52 -24.67 -19.80
C ARG A 32 -35.21 -24.86 -19.05
N TYR A 33 -34.25 -23.98 -19.30
CA TYR A 33 -32.96 -23.98 -18.60
C TYR A 33 -32.63 -22.58 -18.11
N PHE A 34 -31.77 -22.50 -17.09
CA PHE A 34 -31.36 -21.23 -16.52
C PHE A 34 -30.48 -20.47 -17.51
N ALA A 35 -31.06 -19.50 -18.21
CA ALA A 35 -30.34 -18.60 -19.10
C ALA A 35 -31.17 -17.34 -19.40
N PHE A 36 -30.48 -16.21 -19.53
CA PHE A 36 -31.09 -14.94 -19.95
C PHE A 36 -31.00 -14.78 -21.47
N ARG A 37 -31.59 -15.72 -22.21
CA ARG A 37 -31.61 -15.75 -23.69
C ARG A 37 -33.04 -15.66 -24.20
N GLY A 38 -33.23 -14.99 -25.34
CA GLY A 38 -34.50 -14.96 -26.04
C GLY A 38 -34.83 -16.31 -26.71
N LYS A 39 -36.04 -16.45 -27.25
CA LYS A 39 -36.50 -17.66 -27.96
C LYS A 39 -35.63 -18.00 -29.18
N GLU A 40 -34.97 -17.00 -29.75
CA GLU A 40 -34.05 -17.13 -30.89
C GLU A 40 -32.61 -17.48 -30.49
N GLY A 41 -32.34 -17.65 -29.18
CA GLY A 41 -31.01 -18.02 -28.67
C GLY A 41 -30.03 -16.86 -28.48
N HIS A 42 -30.41 -15.63 -28.87
CA HIS A 42 -29.62 -14.42 -28.64
C HIS A 42 -29.67 -13.94 -27.18
N TYR A 43 -28.58 -13.32 -26.72
CA TYR A 43 -28.50 -12.71 -25.40
C TYR A 43 -29.37 -11.46 -25.32
N THR A 44 -30.25 -11.39 -24.32
CA THR A 44 -31.10 -10.23 -24.09
C THR A 44 -30.28 -9.07 -23.52
N ILE A 45 -30.68 -7.82 -23.77
CA ILE A 45 -30.06 -6.64 -23.15
C ILE A 45 -30.02 -6.73 -21.61
N PHE A 46 -30.98 -7.42 -21.00
CA PHE A 46 -31.01 -7.69 -19.57
C PHE A 46 -29.77 -8.47 -19.09
N PHE A 47 -29.28 -9.43 -19.87
CA PHE A 47 -28.06 -10.18 -19.56
C PHE A 47 -26.85 -9.24 -19.42
N TRP A 48 -26.68 -8.32 -20.38
CA TRP A 48 -25.58 -7.36 -20.37
C TRP A 48 -25.67 -6.39 -19.20
N ARG A 49 -26.88 -5.92 -18.86
CA ARG A 49 -27.10 -5.07 -17.68
C ARG A 49 -26.83 -5.81 -16.38
N LEU A 50 -27.23 -7.08 -16.30
CA LEU A 50 -26.96 -7.94 -15.14
C LEU A 50 -25.45 -8.17 -14.99
N LEU A 51 -24.76 -8.47 -16.09
CA LEU A 51 -23.31 -8.63 -16.11
C LEU A 51 -22.61 -7.35 -15.65
N ALA A 52 -22.96 -6.20 -16.21
CA ALA A 52 -22.44 -4.91 -15.80
C ALA A 52 -22.68 -4.66 -14.30
N SER A 53 -23.89 -4.90 -13.78
CA SER A 53 -24.19 -4.72 -12.36
C SER A 53 -23.35 -5.62 -11.43
N ARG A 54 -23.08 -6.87 -11.84
CA ARG A 54 -22.23 -7.80 -11.09
C ARG A 54 -20.79 -7.34 -11.09
N LEU A 55 -20.26 -6.91 -12.24
CA LEU A 55 -18.91 -6.39 -12.36
C LEU A 55 -18.74 -5.09 -11.56
N SER A 56 -19.68 -4.16 -11.66
CA SER A 56 -19.67 -2.93 -10.87
C SER A 56 -19.71 -3.21 -9.38
N PHE A 57 -20.49 -4.19 -8.91
CA PHE A 57 -20.51 -4.58 -7.51
C PHE A 57 -19.13 -5.08 -7.04
N VAL A 58 -18.48 -5.94 -7.82
CA VAL A 58 -17.13 -6.45 -7.51
C VAL A 58 -16.11 -5.30 -7.49
N ILE A 59 -16.14 -4.43 -8.49
CA ILE A 59 -15.24 -3.27 -8.59
C ILE A 59 -15.42 -2.36 -7.38
N ILE A 60 -16.66 -1.97 -7.05
CA ILE A 60 -16.93 -1.08 -5.90
C ILE A 60 -16.47 -1.73 -4.60
N PHE A 61 -16.77 -3.01 -4.40
CA PHE A 61 -16.34 -3.74 -3.21
C PHE A 61 -14.81 -3.79 -3.09
N GLU A 62 -14.11 -4.10 -4.18
CA GLU A 62 -12.65 -4.08 -4.24
C GLU A 62 -12.10 -2.72 -3.84
N HIS A 63 -12.65 -1.63 -4.40
CA HIS A 63 -12.21 -0.27 -4.07
C HIS A 63 -12.44 0.06 -2.59
N ILE A 64 -13.61 -0.28 -2.02
CA ILE A 64 -13.91 -0.04 -0.60
C ILE A 64 -12.90 -0.77 0.30
N VAL A 65 -12.66 -2.05 0.00
CA VAL A 65 -11.73 -2.88 0.77
C VAL A 65 -10.31 -2.32 0.65
N PHE A 66 -9.85 -2.03 -0.57
CA PHE A 66 -8.53 -1.43 -0.81
C PHE A 66 -8.37 -0.08 -0.13
N SER A 67 -9.37 0.80 -0.23
CA SER A 67 -9.37 2.08 0.48
C SER A 67 -9.30 1.88 1.99
N THR A 68 -10.03 0.91 2.54
CA THR A 68 -9.98 0.63 4.00
C THR A 68 -8.59 0.16 4.42
N PHE A 69 -7.97 -0.75 3.66
CA PHE A 69 -6.58 -1.16 3.91
C PHE A 69 -5.61 0.02 3.84
N LYS A 70 -5.72 0.86 2.80
CA LYS A 70 -4.90 2.07 2.66
C LYS A 70 -5.12 3.08 3.78
N LEU A 71 -6.36 3.23 4.26
CA LEU A 71 -6.68 4.09 5.39
C LEU A 71 -6.08 3.56 6.69
N ILE A 72 -6.04 2.23 6.88
CA ILE A 72 -5.39 1.60 8.03
C ILE A 72 -3.87 1.84 7.97
N ASP A 73 -3.24 1.59 6.82
CA ASP A 73 -1.81 1.86 6.61
C ASP A 73 -1.46 3.35 6.82
N PHE A 74 -2.39 4.25 6.47
CA PHE A 74 -2.24 5.68 6.70
C PHE A 74 -2.44 6.06 8.17
N ALA A 75 -3.40 5.43 8.86
CA ALA A 75 -3.70 5.69 10.27
C ALA A 75 -2.64 5.12 11.21
N VAL A 76 -1.99 4.01 10.83
CA VAL A 76 -0.84 3.42 11.51
C VAL A 76 0.38 3.57 10.60
N PRO A 77 0.93 4.79 10.45
CA PRO A 77 2.18 4.93 9.71
C PRO A 77 3.27 4.14 10.46
N ASP A 78 3.97 3.26 9.74
CA ASP A 78 5.09 2.43 10.26
C ASP A 78 6.19 3.27 10.96
N VAL A 79 6.20 4.59 10.76
CA VAL A 79 7.06 5.54 11.48
C VAL A 79 6.18 6.49 12.29
N PRO A 80 5.93 6.22 13.58
CA PRO A 80 5.39 7.23 14.49
C PRO A 80 6.32 8.45 14.55
N GLU A 81 5.75 9.66 14.56
CA GLU A 81 6.46 10.94 14.59
C GLU A 81 7.52 11.04 15.72
N SER A 82 7.29 10.31 16.81
CA SER A 82 8.23 10.22 17.95
C SER A 82 9.56 9.54 17.60
N LEU A 83 9.58 8.60 16.65
CA LEU A 83 10.80 7.98 16.16
C LEU A 83 11.58 8.93 15.24
N GLU A 84 10.92 9.75 14.43
CA GLU A 84 11.59 10.75 13.61
C GLU A 84 12.37 11.76 14.47
N GLN A 85 11.76 12.21 15.57
CA GLN A 85 12.43 13.10 16.53
C GLN A 85 13.60 12.40 17.23
N LYS A 86 13.43 11.13 17.63
CA LYS A 86 14.49 10.35 18.29
C LYS A 86 15.66 10.05 17.35
N ILE A 87 15.38 9.73 16.07
CA ILE A 87 16.39 9.51 15.03
C ILE A 87 17.15 10.80 14.71
N LYS A 88 16.45 11.95 14.61
CA LYS A 88 17.11 13.26 14.42
C LYS A 88 18.01 13.59 15.60
N ARG A 89 17.57 13.31 16.82
CA ARG A 89 18.35 13.53 18.05
C ARG A 89 19.58 12.63 18.12
N GLU A 90 19.43 11.32 17.86
CA GLU A 90 20.58 10.40 17.87
C GLU A 90 21.58 10.72 16.75
N ARG A 91 21.11 11.09 15.55
CA ARG A 91 22.00 11.58 14.49
C ARG A 91 22.74 12.85 14.88
N TYR A 92 22.09 13.77 15.58
CA TYR A 92 22.74 14.99 16.07
C TYR A 92 23.82 14.66 17.12
N LEU A 93 23.49 13.82 18.10
CA LEU A 93 24.43 13.38 19.13
C LEU A 93 25.63 12.63 18.54
N ALA A 94 25.40 11.74 17.56
CA ALA A 94 26.46 11.01 16.88
C ALA A 94 27.41 11.95 16.10
N LYS A 95 26.86 12.97 15.42
CA LYS A 95 27.67 13.98 14.73
C LYS A 95 28.50 14.82 15.69
N GLN A 96 27.94 15.17 16.84
CA GLN A 96 28.64 15.96 17.84
C GLN A 96 29.78 15.17 18.50
N ALA A 97 29.55 13.90 18.83
CA ALA A 97 30.59 13.02 19.37
C ALA A 97 31.77 12.87 18.39
N LEU A 98 31.51 12.75 17.09
CA LEU A 98 32.56 12.71 16.06
C LEU A 98 33.37 14.01 16.03
N ALA A 99 32.71 15.17 16.02
CA ALA A 99 33.37 16.47 16.00
C ALA A 99 34.25 16.71 17.24
N ASP A 100 33.80 16.30 18.42
CA ASP A 100 34.57 16.42 19.67
C ASP A 100 35.81 15.52 19.66
N THR A 101 35.71 14.30 19.11
CA THR A 101 36.88 13.41 18.97
C THR A 101 37.93 13.96 18.01
N ASP A 102 37.50 14.58 16.90
CA ASP A 102 38.39 15.22 15.93
C ASP A 102 39.10 16.44 16.55
N ALA A 103 38.37 17.24 17.33
CA ALA A 103 38.92 18.39 18.04
C ALA A 103 39.95 17.96 19.11
N LEU A 104 39.63 16.92 19.89
CA LEU A 104 40.55 16.33 20.88
C LEU A 104 41.81 15.76 20.23
N PHE A 105 41.69 15.06 19.10
CA PHE A 105 42.83 14.53 18.37
C PHE A 105 43.75 15.66 17.88
N LYS A 106 43.17 16.76 17.38
CA LYS A 106 43.90 17.94 16.92
C LYS A 106 44.62 18.67 18.07
N LEU A 107 44.00 18.78 19.24
CA LEU A 107 44.64 19.35 20.43
C LEU A 107 45.77 18.46 20.96
N LYS A 108 45.58 17.14 20.96
CA LYS A 108 46.60 16.17 21.38
C LYS A 108 47.81 16.21 20.45
N SER A 109 47.60 16.34 19.13
CA SER A 109 48.70 16.45 18.17
C SER A 109 49.50 17.74 18.37
N ILE A 110 48.84 18.88 18.59
CA ILE A 110 49.51 20.17 18.89
C ILE A 110 50.29 20.08 20.22
N SER A 111 49.67 19.58 21.30
CA SER A 111 50.33 19.40 22.60
C SER A 111 51.55 18.48 22.51
N SER A 112 51.45 17.38 21.74
CA SER A 112 52.57 16.46 21.52
C SER A 112 53.69 17.07 20.65
N GLY A 113 53.36 18.02 19.78
CA GLY A 113 54.34 18.82 19.03
C GLY A 113 55.03 19.83 19.96
N GLN A 114 54.27 20.51 20.81
CA GLN A 114 54.77 21.47 21.79
C GLN A 114 55.72 20.81 22.80
N ARG A 115 55.32 19.67 23.38
CA ARG A 115 56.16 18.90 24.32
C ARG A 115 57.46 18.44 23.67
N ARG A 116 57.42 17.96 22.42
CA ARG A 116 58.64 17.61 21.68
C ARG A 116 59.54 18.82 21.42
N HIS A 117 58.97 20.01 21.27
CA HIS A 117 59.74 21.24 21.06
C HIS A 117 60.40 21.72 22.37
N GLU A 118 59.71 21.59 23.51
CA GLU A 118 60.26 21.86 24.84
C GLU A 118 61.36 20.88 25.22
N GLU A 119 61.16 19.58 25.05
CA GLU A 119 62.19 18.56 25.28
C GLU A 119 63.44 18.80 24.43
N ARG A 120 63.26 19.16 23.14
CA ARG A 120 64.37 19.50 22.25
C ARG A 120 65.13 20.75 22.71
N ASN A 121 64.41 21.75 23.21
CA ASN A 121 65.03 22.98 23.70
C ASN A 121 65.82 22.75 24.99
N GLU A 122 65.33 21.90 25.90
CA GLU A 122 66.08 21.50 27.09
C GLU A 122 67.35 20.72 26.73
N ASP A 123 67.29 19.79 25.78
CA ASP A 123 68.45 19.04 25.31
C ASP A 123 69.51 19.94 24.64
N ILE A 124 69.08 20.93 23.84
CA ILE A 124 69.99 21.93 23.25
C ILE A 124 70.66 22.74 24.36
N LYS A 125 69.93 23.09 25.42
CA LYS A 125 70.47 23.87 26.55
C LYS A 125 71.49 23.06 27.35
N LYS A 126 71.28 21.75 27.52
CA LYS A 126 72.25 20.83 28.14
C LYS A 126 73.52 20.67 27.30
N ARG A 127 73.43 20.67 25.97
CA ARG A 127 74.61 20.57 25.08
C ARG A 127 75.48 21.82 25.03
N LYS A 128 74.97 22.98 25.48
CA LYS A 128 75.70 24.26 25.49
C LYS A 128 76.36 24.60 26.83
N LYS A 129 76.28 23.69 27.80
CA LYS A 129 76.90 23.82 29.12
C LYS A 129 78.01 22.78 29.25
#